data_AF-A0A3D5YF30-F1
#
_entry.id   AF-A0A3D5YF30-F1
#
_cell.length_a   1.000
_cell.length_b   1.000
_cell.length_c   1.000
_cell.angle_alpha   90.00
_cell.angle_beta   90.00
_cell.angle_gamma   90.00
#
_symmetry.space_group_name_H-M   'P 1'
#
loop_
_entity.id
_entity.type
_entity.pdbx_description
1 polymer ?
#
loop_
_entity_poly.entity_id
_entity_poly.type
_entity_poly.pdbx_seq_one_letter_code
_entity_poly.pdbx_strand_id
1 'polypeptide(L)' 'MENYHKKDFASNLSLNYILQPGRFSVFPGIQNTILFDSTYNASPLSMKSIISTVWSLKQELYKERPLWLVL' A
#
# COMPACT_ATOMS: atom_id res chain seq x y z
N MET A 1 44.84 -2.17 10.44
CA MET A 1 43.83 -1.21 10.91
C MET A 1 42.59 -1.39 10.07
N GLU A 2 41.55 -1.89 10.75
CA GLU A 2 40.11 -1.94 10.41
C GLU A 2 39.65 -2.34 9.01
N ASN A 3 39.34 -3.63 8.88
CA ASN A 3 38.38 -4.14 7.91
C ASN A 3 36.96 -3.76 8.36
N TYR A 4 36.35 -2.76 7.71
CA TYR A 4 34.96 -2.39 7.94
C TYR A 4 34.04 -3.51 7.40
N HIS A 5 33.45 -4.27 8.33
CA HIS A 5 32.45 -5.31 8.08
C HIS A 5 31.21 -4.72 7.39
N LYS A 6 31.19 -4.79 6.06
CA LYS A 6 30.09 -4.33 5.19
C LYS A 6 28.94 -5.34 5.05
N LYS A 7 28.83 -6.33 5.95
CA LYS A 7 28.02 -7.53 5.71
C LYS A 7 26.82 -7.76 6.62
N ASP A 8 26.63 -6.97 7.68
CA ASP A 8 25.59 -7.28 8.69
C ASP A 8 24.44 -6.27 8.78
N PHE A 9 24.42 -5.21 7.96
CA PHE A 9 23.36 -4.19 8.05
C PHE A 9 22.04 -4.57 7.37
N ALA A 10 22.03 -5.64 6.56
CA ALA A 10 20.93 -5.93 5.63
C ALA A 10 19.95 -7.02 6.10
N SER A 11 20.22 -7.73 7.20
CA SER A 11 19.48 -8.97 7.47
C SER A 11 18.22 -8.81 8.33
N ASN A 12 17.99 -7.70 9.04
CA ASN A 12 16.77 -7.51 9.86
C ASN A 12 16.44 -6.03 10.12
N LEU A 13 16.44 -5.16 9.11
CA LEU A 13 15.84 -3.84 9.29
C LEU A 13 14.30 -3.98 9.23
N SER A 14 13.68 -4.28 10.37
CA SER A 14 12.22 -4.20 10.49
C SER A 14 11.81 -2.75 10.28
N LEU A 15 11.31 -2.42 9.10
CA LEU A 15 10.83 -1.08 8.78
C LEU A 15 9.53 -0.86 9.55
N ASN A 16 9.64 -0.38 10.78
CA ASN A 16 8.50 -0.03 11.64
C ASN A 16 8.00 1.37 11.25
N TYR A 17 7.27 1.44 10.14
CA TYR A 17 6.57 2.67 9.74
C TYR A 17 5.07 2.48 9.88
N ILE A 18 4.42 3.47 10.48
CA ILE A 18 2.96 3.56 10.53
C ILE A 18 2.57 4.58 9.47
N LEU A 19 1.76 4.14 8.50
CA LEU A 19 1.19 5.06 7.52
C LEU A 19 0.22 6.00 8.23
N GLN A 20 0.33 7.30 7.93
CA GLN A 20 -0.63 8.28 8.41
C GLN A 20 -2.01 8.01 7.78
N PRO A 21 -3.11 8.35 8.47
CA PRO A 21 -4.46 8.26 7.90
C PRO A 21 -4.55 8.95 6.52
N GLY A 22 -5.27 8.32 5.58
CA GLY A 22 -5.47 8.84 4.23
C GLY A 22 -4.27 8.69 3.28
N ARG A 23 -3.23 7.94 3.70
CA ARG A 23 -2.10 7.50 2.86
C ARG A 23 -2.22 6.00 2.57
N PHE A 24 -3.24 5.60 1.81
CA PHE A 24 -3.55 4.19 1.52
C PHE A 24 -4.02 3.38 2.74
N SER A 25 -4.98 3.94 3.48
CA SER A 25 -5.62 3.26 4.59
C SER A 25 -6.63 2.22 4.10
N VAL A 26 -6.77 1.11 4.82
CA VAL A 26 -7.71 0.03 4.50
C VAL A 26 -8.76 -0.07 5.59
N PHE A 27 -10.03 -0.02 5.19
CA PHE A 27 -11.17 -0.10 6.09
C PHE A 27 -12.12 -1.22 5.69
N PRO A 28 -12.76 -1.90 6.66
CA PRO A 28 -13.91 -2.74 6.36
C PRO A 28 -15.08 -1.88 5.90
N GLY A 29 -15.69 -2.24 4.78
CA GLY A 29 -16.93 -1.62 4.32
C GLY A 29 -18.16 -2.41 4.74
N ILE A 30 -19.33 -1.93 4.33
CA ILE A 30 -20.60 -2.64 4.51
C ILE A 30 -20.71 -3.80 3.51
N GLN A 31 -21.52 -4.82 3.81
CA GLN A 31 -21.83 -5.91 2.88
C GLN A 31 -20.58 -6.60 2.28
N ASN A 32 -19.56 -6.89 3.10
CA ASN A 32 -18.32 -7.57 2.67
C ASN A 32 -17.51 -6.78 1.62
N THR A 33 -17.62 -5.44 1.63
CA THR A 33 -16.76 -4.55 0.83
C THR A 33 -15.49 -4.19 1.59
N ILE A 34 -14.48 -3.74 0.84
CA ILE A 34 -13.22 -3.23 1.38
C ILE A 34 -13.06 -1.81 0.81
N LEU A 35 -12.80 -0.85 1.69
CA LEU A 35 -12.56 0.53 1.30
C LEU A 35 -11.07 0.83 1.40
N PHE A 36 -10.50 1.32 0.29
CA PHE A 36 -9.16 1.87 0.25
C PHE A 36 -9.28 3.39 0.24
N ASP A 37 -8.80 4.04 1.28
CA ASP A 37 -8.77 5.50 1.38
C ASP A 37 -7.37 6.01 1.07
N SER A 38 -7.31 6.96 0.15
CA SER A 38 -6.08 7.65 -0.16
C SER A 38 -6.28 9.15 -0.39
N THR A 39 -7.15 9.76 0.41
CA THR A 39 -7.55 11.18 0.36
C THR A 39 -6.38 12.14 0.16
N TYR A 40 -5.21 11.91 0.75
CA TYR A 40 -4.09 12.86 0.65
C TYR A 40 -3.16 12.63 -0.55
N ASN A 41 -3.38 11.61 -1.37
CA ASN A 41 -2.51 11.27 -2.50
C ASN A 41 -3.05 11.79 -3.84
N ALA A 42 -3.44 13.07 -3.87
CA ALA A 42 -4.12 13.69 -5.01
C ALA A 42 -3.24 13.95 -6.24
N SER A 43 -1.92 13.75 -6.16
CA SER A 43 -1.06 13.93 -7.34
C SER A 43 -1.37 12.86 -8.40
N PRO A 44 -1.33 13.18 -9.71
CA PRO A 44 -1.62 12.19 -10.76
C PRO A 44 -0.74 10.93 -10.69
N LEU A 45 0.54 11.10 -10.36
CA LEU A 45 1.47 9.98 -10.22
C LEU A 45 1.14 9.13 -8.99
N SER A 46 0.80 9.76 -7.86
CA SER A 46 0.40 9.05 -6.65
C SER A 46 -0.90 8.26 -6.87
N MET A 47 -1.90 8.87 -7.51
CA MET A 47 -3.15 8.18 -7.87
C MET A 47 -2.91 7.01 -8.81
N LYS A 48 -2.03 7.16 -9.81
CA LYS A 48 -1.65 6.06 -10.69
C LYS A 48 -1.06 4.89 -9.91
N SER A 49 -0.16 5.17 -8.96
CA SER A 49 0.42 4.13 -8.10
C SER A 49 -0.64 3.42 -7.26
N ILE A 50 -1.56 4.17 -6.64
CA ILE A 50 -2.67 3.62 -5.85
C ILE A 50 -3.56 2.71 -6.68
N ILE A 51 -4.03 3.20 -7.83
CA ILE A 51 -4.90 2.43 -8.73
C ILE A 51 -4.19 1.14 -9.18
N SER A 52 -2.90 1.23 -9.52
CA SER A 52 -2.11 0.06 -9.90
C SER A 52 -2.01 -0.95 -8.75
N THR A 53 -1.74 -0.49 -7.53
CA THR A 53 -1.64 -1.36 -6.35
C THR A 53 -2.97 -2.04 -6.04
N VAL A 54 -4.08 -1.29 -6.01
CA VAL A 54 -5.41 -1.87 -5.74
C VAL A 54 -5.82 -2.84 -6.85
N TRP A 55 -5.49 -2.55 -8.10
CA TRP A 55 -5.73 -3.46 -9.21
C TRP A 55 -4.98 -4.79 -9.04
N SER A 56 -3.68 -4.74 -8.72
CA SER A 56 -2.91 -5.96 -8.45
C SER A 56 -3.50 -6.77 -7.29
N LEU A 57 -3.85 -6.12 -6.17
CA LEU A 57 -4.48 -6.79 -5.03
C LEU A 57 -5.80 -7.45 -5.40
N LYS A 58 -6.64 -6.78 -6.20
CA LYS A 58 -7.86 -7.36 -6.74
C LYS A 58 -7.56 -8.62 -7.55
N GLN A 59 -6.57 -8.56 -8.44
CA GLN A 59 -6.20 -9.72 -9.27
C GLN A 59 -5.59 -10.88 -8.48
N GLU A 60 -4.92 -10.61 -7.36
CA GLU A 60 -4.31 -11.65 -6.53
C GLU A 60 -5.30 -12.29 -5.56
N LEU A 61 -6.12 -11.46 -4.89
CA LEU A 61 -6.90 -11.88 -3.73
C LEU A 61 -8.41 -11.87 -3.97
N TYR A 62 -8.90 -11.06 -4.91
CA TYR A 62 -10.33 -10.75 -5.07
C TYR A 62 -10.77 -10.70 -6.54
N LYS A 63 -10.33 -11.68 -7.35
CA LYS A 63 -10.53 -11.69 -8.82
C LYS A 63 -11.97 -11.44 -9.25
N GLU A 64 -12.92 -12.02 -8.52
CA GLU A 64 -14.36 -11.93 -8.84
C GLU A 64 -15.04 -10.65 -8.29
N ARG A 65 -14.36 -9.88 -7.42
CA ARG A 65 -14.98 -8.69 -6.82
C ARG A 65 -14.89 -7.51 -7.79
N PRO A 66 -15.96 -6.70 -7.94
CA PRO A 66 -15.90 -5.46 -8.69
C PRO A 66 -14.99 -4.45 -7.99
N LEU A 67 -14.37 -3.57 -8.77
CA LEU A 67 -13.54 -2.47 -8.28
C LEU A 67 -14.18 -1.14 -8.70
N TRP A 68 -14.36 -0.25 -7.75
CA TRP A 68 -14.92 1.08 -7.96
C TRP A 68 -13.89 2.13 -7.55
N LEU A 69 -13.68 3.12 -8.41
CA LEU A 69 -12.89 4.30 -8.10
C LEU A 69 -13.85 5.46 -7.82
N VAL A 70 -13.67 6.12 -6.68
CA VAL A 70 -14.40 7.33 -6.30
C VAL A 70 -13.39 8.48 -6.26
N LEU A 71 -13.68 9.54 -7.00
CA LEU A 71 -12.84 10.75 -7.13
C LEU A 71 -13.52 11.96 -6.51
#